data_AF-A0A940Q5N0-F1
#
_entry.id   AF-A0A940Q5N0-F1
#
_cell.length_a   1.000
_cell.length_b   1.000
_cell.length_c   1.000
_cell.angle_alpha   90.00
_cell.angle_beta   90.00
_cell.angle_gamma   90.00
#
_symmetry.space_group_name_H-M   'P 1'
#
loop_
_entity.id
_entity.type
_entity.pdbx_description
1 polymer ?
#
loop_
_entity_poly.entity_id
_entity_poly.type
_entity_poly.pdbx_seq_one_letter_code
_entity_poly.pdbx_strand_id
1 'polypeptide(L)'
;MKRYLLLTISLLTMLTGMAQEVIVVKKGDAQSLLDAVDKANKLNADEHAKQLFILIPDGFYDLGERVLTTITGHHIALIGQSMKGTVIQNAPAFRNEGISKTAVFQNRGTDNYFQDLTLKNALDYYACGSAGRAVTLHDKGTRTICNRVGMLSYQDTYYSDNEQCQLYFKDAEIHGTVDFICGAGDVWFERCRIVTEKRTADGSGRCVIAAPRTSKTQWGYIFNRCTVENIVSNFEYARGWNGTPHCIWLYTTLLTPEKITATRFDSRGMRTVQNDFKEYGTMDAQGRDITPQTNVVTFTIKEQKNPVETILTADEAQRYTQKRVFGDWQPEKVIRKTEKKAAKIMKRLLQ
;
A
#
# COMPACT_ATOMS: atom_id res chain seq x y z
N MET A 1 35.39 51.30 25.15
CA MET A 1 35.19 50.51 23.91
C MET A 1 35.64 49.08 24.13
N LYS A 2 34.97 48.10 23.51
CA LYS A 2 35.14 46.63 23.58
C LYS A 2 34.36 45.91 24.68
N ARG A 3 33.15 45.44 24.32
CA ARG A 3 32.54 44.19 24.82
C ARG A 3 31.23 43.86 24.08
N TYR A 4 31.27 43.58 22.77
CA TYR A 4 30.17 42.90 22.07
C TYR A 4 30.73 42.18 20.83
N LEU A 5 31.35 41.02 21.04
CA LEU A 5 31.67 40.12 19.93
C LEU A 5 31.76 38.68 20.48
N LEU A 6 30.61 38.04 20.72
CA LEU A 6 30.57 36.58 20.93
C LEU A 6 29.16 35.95 20.91
N LEU A 7 28.13 36.60 20.35
CA LEU A 7 26.76 36.05 20.38
C LEU A 7 26.03 35.98 19.03
N THR A 8 26.76 35.91 17.91
CA THR A 8 26.15 35.78 16.57
C THR A 8 26.54 34.52 15.81
N ILE A 9 27.48 33.70 16.31
CA ILE A 9 27.93 32.48 15.62
C ILE A 9 27.17 31.21 16.07
N SER A 10 26.41 31.27 17.16
CA SER A 10 25.68 30.11 17.71
C SER A 10 24.27 29.89 17.15
N LEU A 11 23.64 30.90 16.53
CA LEU A 11 22.26 30.78 16.02
C LEU A 11 22.23 30.34 14.55
N LEU A 12 23.21 30.75 13.76
CA LEU A 12 23.32 30.38 12.34
C LEU A 12 23.75 28.91 12.14
N THR A 13 24.52 28.35 13.08
CA THR A 13 24.95 26.94 13.06
C THR A 13 23.86 25.96 13.52
N MET A 14 22.87 26.39 14.31
CA MET A 14 21.69 25.55 14.61
C MET A 14 20.72 25.45 13.43
N LEU A 15 20.68 26.46 12.55
CA LEU A 15 19.88 26.45 11.32
C LEU A 15 20.51 25.60 10.22
N THR A 16 21.84 25.50 10.14
CA THR A 16 22.52 24.67 9.12
C THR A 16 22.47 23.18 9.41
N GLY A 17 22.34 22.75 10.67
CA GLY A 17 22.20 21.33 11.04
C GLY A 17 20.79 20.74 10.86
N MET A 18 19.74 21.58 10.80
CA MET A 18 18.33 21.14 10.71
C MET A 18 17.77 21.22 9.28
N ALA A 19 18.33 22.07 8.42
CA ALA A 19 17.87 22.26 7.04
C ALA A 19 18.08 21.04 6.12
N GLN A 20 18.80 20.01 6.59
CA GLN A 20 19.16 18.84 5.80
C GLN A 20 18.21 17.63 6.01
N GLU A 21 17.39 17.61 7.07
CA GLU A 21 16.52 16.46 7.41
C GLU A 21 15.03 16.69 7.09
N VAL A 22 14.61 17.89 6.69
CA VAL A 22 13.19 18.23 6.45
C VAL A 22 13.03 19.09 5.21
N ILE A 23 12.06 18.75 4.37
CA ILE A 23 11.58 19.53 3.23
C ILE A 23 10.09 19.77 3.43
N VAL A 24 9.63 21.02 3.33
CA VAL A 24 8.21 21.36 3.43
C VAL A 24 7.71 21.72 2.04
N VAL A 25 6.66 21.02 1.61
CA VAL A 25 6.01 21.27 0.33
C VAL A 25 5.10 22.49 0.44
N LYS A 26 5.08 23.36 -0.57
CA LYS A 26 4.12 24.46 -0.65
C LYS A 26 2.70 23.91 -0.83
N LYS A 27 1.76 24.40 -0.03
CA LYS A 27 0.37 23.93 0.00
C LYS A 27 -0.26 23.93 -1.40
N GLY A 28 -0.78 22.77 -1.83
CA GLY A 28 -1.48 22.59 -3.11
C GLY A 28 -0.59 22.77 -4.35
N ASP A 29 0.73 22.83 -4.19
CA ASP A 29 1.67 23.07 -5.28
C ASP A 29 2.33 21.75 -5.71
N ALA A 30 1.86 21.17 -6.81
CA ALA A 30 2.38 19.93 -7.36
C ALA A 30 3.85 20.03 -7.78
N GLN A 31 4.29 21.18 -8.29
CA GLN A 31 5.69 21.35 -8.69
C GLN A 31 6.59 21.37 -7.46
N SER A 32 6.18 22.02 -6.38
CA SER A 32 6.91 21.99 -5.11
C SER A 32 7.03 20.57 -4.53
N LEU A 33 6.01 19.71 -4.71
CA LEU A 33 6.06 18.31 -4.30
C LEU A 33 7.08 17.53 -5.14
N LEU A 34 7.06 17.72 -6.46
CA LEU A 34 8.00 17.08 -7.39
C LEU A 34 9.44 17.49 -7.08
N ASP A 35 9.69 18.78 -6.88
CA ASP A 35 11.00 19.31 -6.52
C ASP A 35 11.48 18.75 -5.16
N ALA A 36 10.57 18.56 -4.20
CA ALA A 36 10.87 17.95 -2.91
C ALA A 36 11.29 16.48 -3.06
N VAL A 37 10.60 15.71 -3.89
CA VAL A 37 10.96 14.31 -4.20
C VAL A 37 12.32 14.24 -4.91
N ASP A 38 12.55 15.09 -5.92
CA ASP A 38 13.83 15.14 -6.63
C ASP A 38 15.01 15.50 -5.72
N LYS A 39 14.78 16.46 -4.80
CA LYS A 39 15.78 16.82 -3.79
C LYS A 39 16.01 15.69 -2.80
N ALA A 40 14.95 15.02 -2.34
CA ALA A 40 15.05 13.89 -1.43
C ALA A 40 15.82 12.71 -2.04
N ASN A 41 15.56 12.39 -3.31
CA ASN A 41 16.30 11.36 -4.05
C ASN A 41 17.81 11.61 -4.04
N LYS A 42 18.24 12.87 -4.14
CA LYS A 42 19.66 13.25 -4.10
C LYS A 42 20.25 13.22 -2.70
N LEU A 43 19.51 13.75 -1.71
CA LEU A 43 19.97 13.82 -0.32
C LEU A 43 20.04 12.45 0.35
N ASN A 44 19.18 11.53 -0.05
CA ASN A 44 19.01 10.21 0.54
C ASN A 44 19.38 9.08 -0.43
N ALA A 45 20.39 9.32 -1.30
CA ALA A 45 20.88 8.30 -2.22
C ALA A 45 21.65 7.16 -1.49
N ASP A 46 22.22 7.45 -0.32
CA ASP A 46 22.92 6.47 0.53
C ASP A 46 21.91 5.66 1.37
N GLU A 47 22.02 4.32 1.36
CA GLU A 47 21.19 3.41 2.15
C GLU A 47 21.40 3.53 3.66
N HIS A 48 22.46 4.21 4.10
CA HIS A 48 22.73 4.52 5.51
C HIS A 48 22.38 5.97 5.89
N ALA A 49 21.81 6.73 4.95
CA ALA A 49 21.36 8.09 5.21
C ALA A 49 20.36 8.14 6.37
N LYS A 50 20.38 9.25 7.12
CA LYS A 50 19.37 9.51 8.13
C LYS A 50 18.01 9.72 7.45
N GLN A 51 16.95 9.38 8.18
CA GLN A 51 15.59 9.59 7.70
C GLN A 51 15.31 11.07 7.40
N LEU A 52 14.88 11.33 6.16
CA LEU A 52 14.51 12.64 5.63
C LEU A 52 12.97 12.75 5.57
N PHE A 53 12.44 13.89 5.98
CA PHE A 53 11.01 14.14 6.06
C PHE A 53 10.57 15.10 4.96
N ILE A 54 9.64 14.68 4.11
CA ILE A 54 8.88 15.54 3.22
C ILE A 54 7.52 15.77 3.88
N LEU A 55 7.29 16.98 4.40
CA LEU A 55 6.03 17.36 5.02
C LEU A 55 5.11 18.02 3.99
N ILE A 56 3.90 17.49 3.85
CA ILE A 56 2.97 17.86 2.80
C ILE A 56 1.69 18.40 3.45
N PRO A 57 1.44 19.72 3.43
CA PRO A 57 0.21 20.29 3.97
C PRO A 57 -1.06 19.71 3.32
N ASP A 58 -2.22 19.90 3.97
CA ASP A 58 -3.51 19.59 3.35
C ASP A 58 -3.67 20.43 2.08
N GLY A 59 -4.03 19.77 0.98
CA GLY A 59 -4.12 20.34 -0.35
C GLY A 59 -4.31 19.27 -1.42
N PHE A 60 -4.71 19.71 -2.60
CA PHE A 60 -4.79 18.88 -3.80
C PHE A 60 -3.55 19.13 -4.67
N TYR A 61 -2.80 18.07 -4.94
CA TYR A 61 -1.54 18.07 -5.69
C TYR A 61 -1.75 17.32 -7.00
N ASP A 62 -2.12 18.06 -8.05
CA ASP A 62 -2.40 17.51 -9.38
C ASP A 62 -1.12 17.37 -10.21
N LEU A 63 -0.76 16.13 -10.52
CA LEU A 63 0.39 15.79 -11.35
C LEU A 63 0.04 15.74 -12.86
N GLY A 64 -1.24 15.96 -13.23
CA GLY A 64 -1.71 15.85 -14.61
C GLY A 64 -1.47 14.45 -15.18
N GLU A 65 -1.04 14.35 -16.44
CA GLU A 65 -0.70 13.07 -17.08
C GLU A 65 0.63 12.45 -16.58
N ARG A 66 1.34 13.09 -15.63
CA ARG A 66 2.64 12.57 -15.16
C ARG A 66 2.45 11.23 -14.45
N VAL A 67 3.32 10.29 -14.82
CA VAL A 67 3.35 8.94 -14.27
C VAL A 67 4.75 8.59 -13.81
N LEU A 68 4.86 7.58 -12.94
CA LEU A 68 6.11 7.02 -12.45
C LEU A 68 7.03 8.07 -11.81
N THR A 69 6.47 9.00 -11.03
CA THR A 69 7.29 9.91 -10.22
C THR A 69 8.15 9.05 -9.30
N THR A 70 9.46 9.01 -9.56
CA THR A 70 10.32 7.97 -8.99
C THR A 70 10.87 8.43 -7.64
N ILE A 71 10.82 7.55 -6.65
CA ILE A 71 11.50 7.72 -5.36
C ILE A 71 12.66 6.71 -5.33
N THR A 72 13.86 7.16 -5.70
CA THR A 72 15.08 6.35 -5.72
C THR A 72 15.84 6.37 -4.40
N GLY A 73 15.68 7.42 -3.59
CA GLY A 73 16.36 7.52 -2.30
C GLY A 73 15.75 6.62 -1.22
N HIS A 74 16.51 6.41 -0.14
CA HIS A 74 16.21 5.52 0.99
C HIS A 74 15.83 6.32 2.24
N HIS A 75 15.09 5.73 3.19
CA HIS A 75 14.68 6.40 4.44
C HIS A 75 13.94 7.74 4.22
N ILE A 76 13.19 7.88 3.11
CA ILE A 76 12.39 9.07 2.82
C ILE A 76 10.99 8.87 3.42
N ALA A 77 10.57 9.80 4.28
CA ALA A 77 9.24 9.84 4.87
C ALA A 77 8.39 10.94 4.24
N LEU A 78 7.40 10.57 3.42
CA LEU A 78 6.37 11.47 2.91
C LEU A 78 5.21 11.47 3.91
N ILE A 79 5.03 12.60 4.60
CA ILE A 79 4.02 12.75 5.65
C ILE A 79 3.07 13.87 5.26
N GLY A 80 1.85 13.51 4.90
CA GLY A 80 0.76 14.46 4.72
C GLY A 80 0.26 15.00 6.06
N GLN A 81 -0.48 16.11 6.00
CA GLN A 81 -1.09 16.71 7.17
C GLN A 81 -2.28 15.88 7.65
N SER A 82 -3.03 15.29 6.72
CA SER A 82 -4.10 14.34 7.02
C SER A 82 -4.40 13.43 5.83
N MET A 83 -4.81 12.18 6.11
CA MET A 83 -5.13 11.21 5.07
C MET A 83 -6.16 11.72 4.06
N LYS A 84 -7.21 12.42 4.54
CA LYS A 84 -8.28 12.96 3.69
C LYS A 84 -7.94 14.31 3.05
N GLY A 85 -7.11 15.12 3.69
CA GLY A 85 -6.82 16.49 3.25
C GLY A 85 -5.62 16.62 2.34
N THR A 86 -4.63 15.72 2.43
CA THR A 86 -3.47 15.68 1.52
C THR A 86 -3.71 14.67 0.40
N VAL A 87 -4.13 15.16 -0.77
CA VAL A 87 -4.45 14.30 -1.93
C VAL A 87 -3.45 14.55 -3.06
N ILE A 88 -2.73 13.51 -3.47
CA ILE A 88 -1.78 13.53 -4.59
C ILE A 88 -2.38 12.70 -5.71
N GLN A 89 -2.62 13.32 -6.86
CA GLN A 89 -3.34 12.68 -7.96
C GLN A 89 -2.56 12.78 -9.27
N ASN A 90 -2.56 11.71 -10.07
CA ASN A 90 -2.34 11.83 -11.52
C ASN A 90 -3.59 11.42 -12.29
N ALA A 91 -3.67 11.80 -13.56
CA ALA A 91 -4.70 11.40 -14.52
C ALA A 91 -4.02 10.97 -15.84
N PRO A 92 -3.46 9.74 -15.90
CA PRO A 92 -2.74 9.28 -17.07
C PRO A 92 -3.64 9.19 -18.30
N ALA A 93 -3.13 9.57 -19.47
CA ALA A 93 -3.81 9.33 -20.74
C ALA A 93 -4.04 7.82 -21.01
N PHE A 94 -5.10 7.48 -21.74
CA PHE A 94 -5.48 6.08 -22.02
C PHE A 94 -4.36 5.27 -22.69
N ARG A 95 -3.55 5.89 -23.55
CA ARG A 95 -2.39 5.26 -24.19
C ARG A 95 -1.34 4.73 -23.20
N ASN A 96 -1.33 5.27 -21.98
CA ASN A 96 -0.43 4.91 -20.90
C ASN A 96 -1.00 3.83 -19.98
N GLU A 97 -2.24 3.36 -20.21
CA GLU A 97 -2.83 2.28 -19.42
C GLU A 97 -1.86 1.10 -19.30
N GLY A 98 -1.70 0.60 -18.07
CA GLY A 98 -0.76 -0.47 -17.77
C GLY A 98 -0.16 -0.41 -16.38
N ILE A 99 -0.08 -1.59 -15.77
CA ILE A 99 0.41 -1.82 -14.40
C ILE A 99 1.80 -1.22 -14.11
N SER A 100 2.72 -1.23 -15.07
CA SER A 100 4.08 -0.67 -14.89
C SER A 100 4.25 0.72 -15.49
N LYS A 101 3.14 1.41 -15.82
CA LYS A 101 3.16 2.67 -16.55
C LYS A 101 2.39 3.77 -15.84
N THR A 102 1.31 3.46 -15.13
CA THR A 102 0.35 4.47 -14.68
C THR A 102 0.59 5.03 -13.27
N ALA A 103 1.52 4.45 -12.51
CA ALA A 103 1.71 4.77 -11.09
C ALA A 103 1.85 6.27 -10.80
N VAL A 104 1.25 6.77 -9.71
CA VAL A 104 1.53 8.12 -9.19
C VAL A 104 3.00 8.17 -8.76
N PHE A 105 3.40 7.22 -7.91
CA PHE A 105 4.77 7.03 -7.48
C PHE A 105 5.31 5.67 -7.89
N GLN A 106 6.58 5.63 -8.30
CA GLN A 106 7.37 4.41 -8.37
C GLN A 106 8.42 4.45 -7.26
N ASN A 107 8.19 3.71 -6.18
CA ASN A 107 9.16 3.58 -5.11
C ASN A 107 10.22 2.54 -5.49
N ARG A 108 11.50 2.92 -5.42
CA ARG A 108 12.65 2.01 -5.67
C ARG A 108 13.60 1.96 -4.48
N GLY A 109 13.39 2.83 -3.49
CA GLY A 109 14.20 2.91 -2.29
C GLY A 109 13.80 1.92 -1.21
N THR A 110 14.61 1.89 -0.16
CA THR A 110 14.47 1.00 1.00
C THR A 110 14.11 1.83 2.22
N ASP A 111 13.31 1.28 3.14
CA ASP A 111 12.88 1.96 4.38
C ASP A 111 12.10 3.27 4.14
N ASN A 112 11.45 3.38 2.99
CA ASN A 112 10.60 4.53 2.68
C ASN A 112 9.26 4.44 3.40
N TYR A 113 8.70 5.61 3.72
CA TYR A 113 7.58 5.74 4.65
C TYR A 113 6.55 6.72 4.09
N PHE A 114 5.29 6.30 4.03
CA PHE A 114 4.15 7.10 3.60
C PHE A 114 3.15 7.18 4.74
N GLN A 115 2.68 8.38 5.07
CA GLN A 115 1.72 8.56 6.13
C GLN A 115 0.79 9.74 5.89
N ASP A 116 -0.46 9.59 6.34
CA ASP A 116 -1.46 10.67 6.44
C ASP A 116 -1.65 11.40 5.10
N LEU A 117 -1.74 10.64 4.00
CA LEU A 117 -1.98 11.17 2.66
C LEU A 117 -2.83 10.21 1.83
N THR A 118 -3.40 10.69 0.73
CA THR A 118 -4.10 9.89 -0.27
C THR A 118 -3.37 9.97 -1.60
N LEU A 119 -3.07 8.80 -2.18
CA LEU A 119 -2.63 8.65 -3.56
C LEU A 119 -3.83 8.27 -4.42
N LYS A 120 -4.06 9.02 -5.50
CA LYS A 120 -5.16 8.75 -6.42
C LYS A 120 -4.67 8.64 -7.85
N ASN A 121 -5.09 7.58 -8.54
CA ASN A 121 -4.97 7.49 -9.98
C ASN A 121 -6.34 7.74 -10.61
N ALA A 122 -6.43 8.82 -11.38
CA ALA A 122 -7.67 9.27 -12.01
C ALA A 122 -7.70 8.98 -13.52
N LEU A 123 -7.00 7.92 -13.98
CA LEU A 123 -7.27 7.34 -15.30
C LEU A 123 -8.78 7.08 -15.43
N ASP A 124 -9.40 7.61 -16.47
CA ASP A 124 -10.83 7.40 -16.71
C ASP A 124 -11.08 5.93 -17.09
N TYR A 125 -11.37 5.14 -16.06
CA TYR A 125 -11.55 3.71 -16.14
C TYR A 125 -12.66 3.31 -17.12
N TYR A 126 -13.78 4.05 -17.15
CA TYR A 126 -14.91 3.72 -18.00
C TYR A 126 -14.69 4.15 -19.46
N ALA A 127 -13.92 5.21 -19.70
CA ALA A 127 -13.59 5.67 -21.05
C ALA A 127 -12.36 4.98 -21.66
N CYS A 128 -11.48 4.35 -20.87
CA CYS A 128 -10.20 3.84 -21.38
C CYS A 128 -10.34 2.66 -22.37
N GLY A 129 -11.50 2.00 -22.42
CA GLY A 129 -11.80 0.90 -23.36
C GLY A 129 -10.91 -0.35 -23.21
N SER A 130 -10.12 -0.44 -22.12
CA SER A 130 -9.18 -1.52 -21.84
C SER A 130 -9.40 -2.06 -20.43
N ALA A 131 -8.44 -2.80 -19.85
CA ALA A 131 -8.55 -3.30 -18.49
C ALA A 131 -8.62 -2.18 -17.43
N GLY A 132 -8.10 -0.98 -17.75
CA GLY A 132 -8.14 0.17 -16.86
C GLY A 132 -7.16 0.07 -15.68
N ARG A 133 -5.98 -0.51 -15.94
CA ARG A 133 -4.89 -0.65 -14.95
C ARG A 133 -4.30 0.71 -14.60
N ALA A 134 -4.56 1.14 -13.37
CA ALA A 134 -4.33 2.49 -12.89
C ALA A 134 -3.65 2.41 -11.52
N VAL A 135 -2.33 2.30 -11.51
CA VAL A 135 -1.59 2.09 -10.26
C VAL A 135 -1.48 3.40 -9.48
N THR A 136 -1.56 3.36 -8.16
CA THR A 136 -1.24 4.50 -7.29
C THR A 136 0.22 4.44 -6.88
N LEU A 137 0.64 3.33 -6.28
CA LEU A 137 2.02 3.07 -5.87
C LEU A 137 2.54 1.78 -6.52
N HIS A 138 3.56 1.94 -7.36
CA HIS A 138 4.38 0.84 -7.89
C HIS A 138 5.61 0.70 -7.01
N ASP A 139 5.58 -0.27 -6.10
CA ASP A 139 6.60 -0.45 -5.07
C ASP A 139 7.62 -1.51 -5.47
N LYS A 140 8.77 -1.06 -5.95
CA LYS A 140 9.96 -1.88 -6.22
C LYS A 140 10.93 -1.93 -5.03
N GLY A 141 10.61 -1.24 -3.93
CA GLY A 141 11.44 -1.12 -2.75
C GLY A 141 11.37 -2.33 -1.83
N THR A 142 11.89 -2.17 -0.62
CA THR A 142 11.68 -3.09 0.50
C THR A 142 11.65 -2.32 1.81
N ARG A 143 10.99 -2.88 2.83
CA ARG A 143 10.71 -2.22 4.11
C ARG A 143 9.91 -0.93 3.98
N THR A 144 9.07 -0.82 2.93
CA THR A 144 8.13 0.28 2.77
C THR A 144 7.03 0.19 3.83
N ILE A 145 6.68 1.33 4.43
CA ILE A 145 5.54 1.43 5.34
C ILE A 145 4.52 2.42 4.80
N CYS A 146 3.24 2.02 4.76
CA CYS A 146 2.10 2.89 4.50
C CYS A 146 1.19 2.93 5.74
N ASN A 147 1.21 4.04 6.49
CA ASN A 147 0.46 4.22 7.74
C ASN A 147 -0.61 5.29 7.57
N ARG A 148 -1.89 4.93 7.59
CA ARG A 148 -3.01 5.85 7.27
C ARG A 148 -2.85 6.50 5.90
N VAL A 149 -2.72 5.65 4.90
CA VAL A 149 -2.62 6.05 3.49
C VAL A 149 -3.88 5.63 2.75
N GLY A 150 -4.49 6.58 2.03
CA GLY A 150 -5.54 6.29 1.06
C GLY A 150 -4.93 5.92 -0.29
N MET A 151 -5.41 4.86 -0.93
CA MET A 151 -5.03 4.46 -2.29
C MET A 151 -6.30 4.30 -3.12
N LEU A 152 -6.58 5.28 -3.97
CA LEU A 152 -7.82 5.39 -4.72
C LEU A 152 -7.57 5.14 -6.21
N SER A 153 -8.08 4.03 -6.72
CA SER A 153 -8.06 3.71 -8.15
C SER A 153 -9.07 2.59 -8.48
N TYR A 154 -8.88 1.93 -9.62
CA TYR A 154 -9.70 0.83 -10.13
C TYR A 154 -8.89 -0.46 -10.19
N GLN A 155 -8.49 -0.91 -11.39
CA GLN A 155 -7.73 -2.14 -11.54
C GLN A 155 -6.24 -1.89 -11.23
N ASP A 156 -5.60 -2.83 -10.52
CA ASP A 156 -4.19 -2.81 -10.14
C ASP A 156 -3.77 -1.60 -9.24
N THR A 157 -4.63 -1.12 -8.34
CA THR A 157 -4.39 0.07 -7.47
C THR A 157 -3.03 0.09 -6.76
N TYR A 158 -2.58 -1.03 -6.20
CA TYR A 158 -1.28 -1.19 -5.58
C TYR A 158 -0.51 -2.34 -6.23
N TYR A 159 0.75 -2.08 -6.59
CA TYR A 159 1.60 -3.07 -7.25
C TYR A 159 2.96 -3.19 -6.55
N SER A 160 3.22 -4.30 -5.84
CA SER A 160 4.54 -4.62 -5.30
C SER A 160 5.36 -5.44 -6.30
N ASP A 161 6.46 -4.86 -6.78
CA ASP A 161 7.27 -5.38 -7.89
C ASP A 161 8.71 -5.63 -7.47
N ASN A 162 8.84 -6.32 -6.35
CA ASN A 162 10.09 -6.87 -5.83
C ASN A 162 9.80 -8.23 -5.19
N GLU A 163 10.38 -9.31 -5.71
CA GLU A 163 10.08 -10.66 -5.24
C GLU A 163 10.59 -10.97 -3.83
N GLN A 164 11.48 -10.13 -3.27
CA GLN A 164 12.10 -10.32 -1.95
C GLN A 164 11.79 -9.17 -0.98
N CYS A 165 10.76 -8.38 -1.25
CA CYS A 165 10.41 -7.27 -0.38
C CYS A 165 9.62 -7.70 0.86
N GLN A 166 9.74 -6.88 1.91
CA GLN A 166 8.89 -6.89 3.09
C GLN A 166 8.16 -5.56 3.17
N LEU A 167 6.83 -5.55 3.25
CA LEU A 167 6.02 -4.35 3.11
C LEU A 167 4.94 -4.33 4.19
N TYR A 168 4.64 -3.14 4.75
CA TYR A 168 3.71 -3.02 5.87
C TYR A 168 2.70 -1.91 5.66
N PHE A 169 1.42 -2.25 5.74
CA PHE A 169 0.30 -1.34 5.68
C PHE A 169 -0.43 -1.35 7.01
N LYS A 170 -0.77 -0.17 7.53
CA LYS A 170 -1.48 -0.03 8.80
C LYS A 170 -2.52 1.05 8.71
N ASP A 171 -3.75 0.71 9.09
CA ASP A 171 -4.89 1.64 9.11
C ASP A 171 -5.06 2.36 7.74
N ALA A 172 -4.68 1.69 6.65
CA ALA A 172 -4.75 2.21 5.28
C ALA A 172 -6.13 1.93 4.66
N GLU A 173 -6.48 2.68 3.63
CA GLU A 173 -7.73 2.54 2.88
C GLU A 173 -7.41 2.32 1.40
N ILE A 174 -7.76 1.16 0.85
CA ILE A 174 -7.36 0.74 -0.50
C ILE A 174 -8.60 0.41 -1.32
N HIS A 175 -8.79 1.14 -2.41
CA HIS A 175 -9.95 1.05 -3.29
C HIS A 175 -9.57 0.45 -4.64
N GLY A 176 -10.43 -0.40 -5.20
CA GLY A 176 -10.25 -0.86 -6.57
C GLY A 176 -11.25 -1.88 -7.06
N THR A 177 -11.12 -2.30 -8.31
CA THR A 177 -12.03 -3.25 -8.96
C THR A 177 -11.46 -4.66 -8.95
N VAL A 178 -10.63 -5.01 -9.94
CA VAL A 178 -10.03 -6.33 -10.10
C VAL A 178 -8.54 -6.24 -9.80
N ASP A 179 -8.01 -7.24 -9.11
CA ASP A 179 -6.59 -7.42 -8.80
C ASP A 179 -5.93 -6.18 -8.18
N PHE A 180 -6.71 -5.36 -7.46
CA PHE A 180 -6.25 -4.03 -7.09
C PHE A 180 -5.16 -4.03 -6.02
N ILE A 181 -4.87 -5.17 -5.41
CA ILE A 181 -3.67 -5.41 -4.61
C ILE A 181 -2.90 -6.57 -5.26
N CYS A 182 -1.87 -6.27 -6.05
CA CYS A 182 -1.19 -7.27 -6.87
C CYS A 182 0.32 -7.21 -6.73
N GLY A 183 1.01 -8.27 -7.16
CA GLY A 183 2.47 -8.33 -7.14
C GLY A 183 3.07 -9.37 -6.22
N ALA A 184 4.26 -9.10 -5.70
CA ALA A 184 5.12 -10.05 -5.00
C ALA A 184 5.54 -9.55 -3.60
N GLY A 185 6.27 -10.40 -2.89
CA GLY A 185 6.85 -10.10 -1.59
C GLY A 185 6.00 -10.53 -0.39
N ASP A 186 6.54 -10.30 0.80
CA ASP A 186 5.87 -10.50 2.07
C ASP A 186 5.21 -9.19 2.50
N VAL A 187 3.89 -9.12 2.38
CA VAL A 187 3.11 -7.90 2.60
C VAL A 187 2.11 -8.13 3.70
N TRP A 188 2.16 -7.31 4.75
CA TRP A 188 1.22 -7.37 5.86
C TRP A 188 0.32 -6.14 5.87
N PHE A 189 -0.99 -6.37 5.74
CA PHE A 189 -2.04 -5.37 5.88
C PHE A 189 -2.65 -5.50 7.28
N GLU A 190 -2.41 -4.53 8.14
CA GLU A 190 -2.92 -4.47 9.51
C GLU A 190 -4.08 -3.47 9.60
N ARG A 191 -5.28 -3.94 9.96
CA ARG A 191 -6.46 -3.08 10.15
C ARG A 191 -6.76 -2.15 8.98
N CYS A 192 -6.50 -2.61 7.76
CA CYS A 192 -6.78 -1.83 6.56
C CYS A 192 -8.26 -1.95 6.17
N ARG A 193 -8.82 -0.87 5.62
CA ARG A 193 -10.12 -0.88 4.94
C ARG A 193 -9.89 -1.18 3.46
N ILE A 194 -10.55 -2.21 2.97
CA ILE A 194 -10.41 -2.73 1.61
C ILE A 194 -11.76 -2.54 0.93
N VAL A 195 -11.83 -1.64 -0.05
CA VAL A 195 -13.09 -1.19 -0.63
C VAL A 195 -13.13 -1.58 -2.11
N THR A 196 -14.15 -2.32 -2.53
CA THR A 196 -14.33 -2.57 -3.96
C THR A 196 -14.96 -1.34 -4.62
N GLU A 197 -14.56 -1.05 -5.84
CA GLU A 197 -15.19 -0.05 -6.69
C GLU A 197 -16.07 -0.69 -7.77
N LYS A 198 -16.96 0.11 -8.35
CA LYS A 198 -17.86 -0.34 -9.41
C LYS A 198 -17.09 -0.74 -10.67
N ARG A 199 -17.18 -2.01 -11.05
CA ARG A 199 -16.57 -2.53 -12.29
C ARG A 199 -17.30 -2.08 -13.56
N THR A 200 -18.61 -1.89 -13.48
CA THR A 200 -19.45 -1.33 -14.55
C THR A 200 -20.31 -0.21 -13.95
N ALA A 201 -20.83 0.68 -14.79
CA ALA A 201 -21.61 1.83 -14.32
C ALA A 201 -22.83 1.43 -13.45
N ASP A 202 -23.46 0.29 -13.77
CA ASP A 202 -24.60 -0.29 -13.04
C ASP A 202 -24.20 -1.07 -11.77
N GLY A 203 -22.90 -1.19 -11.48
CA GLY A 203 -22.37 -1.92 -10.33
C GLY A 203 -22.41 -3.44 -10.47
N SER A 204 -22.75 -3.96 -11.65
CA SER A 204 -22.66 -5.38 -11.95
C SER A 204 -21.21 -5.86 -12.08
N GLY A 205 -21.04 -7.17 -12.06
CA GLY A 205 -19.74 -7.82 -12.23
C GLY A 205 -19.11 -8.29 -10.93
N ARG A 206 -17.89 -8.79 -11.10
CA ARG A 206 -17.11 -9.53 -10.11
C ARG A 206 -15.79 -8.84 -9.84
N CYS A 207 -15.44 -8.70 -8.58
CA CYS A 207 -14.17 -8.13 -8.13
C CYS A 207 -13.31 -9.19 -7.44
N VAL A 208 -12.02 -9.21 -7.74
CA VAL A 208 -11.05 -10.01 -6.99
C VAL A 208 -10.12 -9.02 -6.33
N ILE A 209 -9.96 -9.12 -5.02
CA ILE A 209 -9.18 -8.12 -4.28
C ILE A 209 -7.70 -8.24 -4.58
N ALA A 210 -7.13 -9.43 -4.36
CA ALA A 210 -5.69 -9.62 -4.42
C ALA A 210 -5.24 -10.56 -5.55
N ALA A 211 -4.11 -10.23 -6.18
CA ALA A 211 -3.43 -11.07 -7.17
C ALA A 211 -1.94 -11.27 -6.82
N PRO A 212 -1.63 -12.09 -5.79
CA PRO A 212 -0.26 -12.33 -5.38
C PRO A 212 0.50 -13.23 -6.38
N ARG A 213 1.83 -13.06 -6.39
CA ARG A 213 2.82 -13.74 -7.24
C ARG A 213 4.01 -14.25 -6.39
N THR A 214 3.76 -14.74 -5.18
CA THR A 214 4.83 -15.23 -4.28
C THR A 214 5.69 -16.30 -4.97
N SER A 215 7.00 -16.11 -4.93
CA SER A 215 7.97 -17.00 -5.59
C SER A 215 9.31 -17.11 -4.85
N LYS A 216 9.78 -16.02 -4.23
CA LYS A 216 11.07 -15.97 -3.50
C LYS A 216 10.94 -15.65 -2.01
N THR A 217 9.73 -15.35 -1.54
CA THR A 217 9.45 -15.14 -0.12
C THR A 217 8.54 -16.24 0.41
N GLN A 218 8.41 -16.29 1.73
CA GLN A 218 7.76 -17.40 2.41
C GLN A 218 6.27 -17.14 2.71
N TRP A 219 5.88 -15.89 2.91
CA TRP A 219 4.61 -15.56 3.55
C TRP A 219 3.57 -14.98 2.59
N GLY A 220 4.01 -14.27 1.55
CA GLY A 220 3.11 -13.64 0.59
C GLY A 220 2.26 -12.55 1.25
N TYR A 221 0.97 -12.49 0.89
CA TYR A 221 0.08 -11.44 1.39
C TYR A 221 -0.67 -11.90 2.62
N ILE A 222 -0.68 -11.08 3.67
CA ILE A 222 -1.39 -11.35 4.91
C ILE A 222 -2.27 -10.14 5.23
N PHE A 223 -3.58 -10.37 5.23
CA PHE A 223 -4.60 -9.40 5.64
C PHE A 223 -5.04 -9.73 7.06
N ASN A 224 -4.61 -8.94 8.03
CA ASN A 224 -4.89 -9.15 9.44
C ASN A 224 -5.79 -8.05 9.99
N ARG A 225 -6.96 -8.44 10.52
CA ARG A 225 -7.97 -7.53 11.09
C ARG A 225 -8.46 -6.47 10.13
N CYS A 226 -8.41 -6.76 8.82
CA CYS A 226 -8.90 -5.86 7.79
C CYS A 226 -10.43 -5.84 7.76
N THR A 227 -11.00 -4.78 7.20
CA THR A 227 -12.43 -4.68 6.90
C THR A 227 -12.63 -4.64 5.39
N VAL A 228 -13.47 -5.51 4.85
CA VAL A 228 -13.85 -5.49 3.43
C VAL A 228 -15.23 -4.88 3.28
N GLU A 229 -15.29 -3.81 2.50
CA GLU A 229 -16.52 -3.18 2.03
C GLU A 229 -16.71 -3.48 0.55
N ASN A 230 -17.71 -4.29 0.21
CA ASN A 230 -17.97 -4.65 -1.17
C ASN A 230 -19.29 -4.03 -1.69
N ILE A 231 -19.16 -3.17 -2.71
CA ILE A 231 -20.28 -2.47 -3.33
C ILE A 231 -20.74 -3.14 -4.65
N VAL A 232 -19.97 -4.06 -5.22
CA VAL A 232 -20.37 -4.80 -6.44
C VAL A 232 -21.21 -6.03 -6.12
N SER A 233 -21.69 -6.76 -7.14
CA SER A 233 -22.56 -7.94 -6.95
C SER A 233 -21.89 -9.10 -6.23
N ASN A 234 -20.63 -9.40 -6.56
CA ASN A 234 -19.86 -10.46 -5.89
C ASN A 234 -18.36 -10.18 -5.88
N PHE A 235 -17.67 -10.79 -4.91
CA PHE A 235 -16.22 -10.68 -4.81
C PHE A 235 -15.52 -11.94 -4.28
N GLU A 236 -14.21 -11.98 -4.50
CA GLU A 236 -13.28 -12.94 -3.91
C GLU A 236 -12.09 -12.23 -3.26
N TYR A 237 -11.52 -12.90 -2.27
CA TYR A 237 -10.32 -12.46 -1.59
C TYR A 237 -9.10 -12.41 -2.51
N ALA A 238 -8.85 -13.46 -3.29
CA ALA A 238 -7.67 -13.52 -4.13
C ALA A 238 -7.78 -14.49 -5.32
N ARG A 239 -6.89 -14.29 -6.28
CA ARG A 239 -6.57 -15.26 -7.35
C ARG A 239 -5.06 -15.32 -7.59
N GLY A 240 -4.55 -16.51 -7.90
CA GLY A 240 -3.12 -16.69 -8.15
C GLY A 240 -2.66 -16.06 -9.45
N TRP A 241 -1.78 -15.05 -9.37
CA TRP A 241 -1.24 -14.43 -10.57
C TRP A 241 -0.18 -15.33 -11.22
N ASN A 242 0.84 -15.74 -10.47
CA ASN A 242 1.94 -16.59 -10.96
C ASN A 242 2.73 -17.20 -9.78
N GLY A 243 3.62 -18.16 -10.05
CA GLY A 243 4.48 -18.77 -9.02
C GLY A 243 3.71 -19.67 -8.06
N THR A 244 4.03 -19.57 -6.77
CA THR A 244 3.37 -20.28 -5.65
C THR A 244 2.71 -19.25 -4.73
N PRO A 245 1.63 -18.60 -5.16
CA PRO A 245 1.04 -17.48 -4.44
C PRO A 245 0.49 -17.88 -3.07
N HIS A 246 0.87 -17.11 -2.04
CA HIS A 246 0.35 -17.23 -0.68
C HIS A 246 -0.51 -16.00 -0.35
N CYS A 247 -1.72 -16.22 0.19
CA CYS A 247 -2.65 -15.15 0.55
C CYS A 247 -3.51 -15.57 1.74
N ILE A 248 -3.32 -14.89 2.87
CA ILE A 248 -3.91 -15.29 4.15
C ILE A 248 -4.79 -14.16 4.69
N TRP A 249 -6.02 -14.50 5.04
CA TRP A 249 -6.99 -13.57 5.61
C TRP A 249 -7.29 -13.97 7.06
N LEU A 250 -6.93 -13.12 8.01
CA LEU A 250 -7.05 -13.38 9.44
C LEU A 250 -7.95 -12.33 10.06
N TYR A 251 -8.95 -12.76 10.82
CA TYR A 251 -9.82 -11.89 11.62
C TYR A 251 -10.48 -10.77 10.79
N THR A 252 -10.79 -11.05 9.53
CA THR A 252 -11.29 -10.05 8.58
C THR A 252 -12.77 -9.81 8.80
N THR A 253 -13.20 -8.56 8.89
CA THR A 253 -14.63 -8.20 8.95
C THR A 253 -15.18 -7.98 7.54
N LEU A 254 -16.25 -8.68 7.19
CA LEU A 254 -17.01 -8.45 5.96
C LEU A 254 -18.25 -7.59 6.25
N LEU A 255 -18.37 -6.44 5.58
CA LEU A 255 -19.57 -5.59 5.72
C LEU A 255 -20.76 -6.12 4.91
N THR A 256 -20.51 -6.89 3.85
CA THR A 256 -21.52 -7.53 3.00
C THR A 256 -21.17 -9.01 2.80
N PRO A 257 -21.24 -9.84 3.86
CA PRO A 257 -20.81 -11.24 3.82
C PRO A 257 -21.63 -12.09 2.84
N GLU A 258 -22.85 -11.70 2.49
CA GLU A 258 -23.69 -12.38 1.50
C GLU A 258 -23.17 -12.28 0.06
N LYS A 259 -22.24 -11.35 -0.21
CA LYS A 259 -21.68 -11.11 -1.55
C LYS A 259 -20.34 -11.79 -1.82
N ILE A 260 -19.71 -12.36 -0.80
CA ILE A 260 -18.51 -13.17 -1.02
C ILE A 260 -18.92 -14.50 -1.67
N THR A 261 -18.18 -14.97 -2.65
CA THR A 261 -18.52 -16.25 -3.27
C THR A 261 -18.26 -17.41 -2.31
N ALA A 262 -18.99 -18.52 -2.49
CA ALA A 262 -18.90 -19.69 -1.62
C ALA A 262 -17.47 -20.27 -1.56
N THR A 263 -16.70 -20.16 -2.65
CA THR A 263 -15.29 -20.61 -2.68
C THR A 263 -14.35 -19.65 -1.96
N ARG A 264 -14.76 -18.40 -1.66
CA ARG A 264 -13.97 -17.30 -1.07
C ARG A 264 -12.84 -16.78 -1.95
N PHE A 265 -12.19 -17.67 -2.70
CA PHE A 265 -11.09 -17.41 -3.62
C PHE A 265 -11.49 -17.77 -5.05
N ASP A 266 -10.86 -17.14 -6.04
CA ASP A 266 -11.06 -17.49 -7.45
C ASP A 266 -10.28 -18.76 -7.78
N SER A 267 -11.00 -19.86 -7.99
CA SER A 267 -10.42 -21.16 -8.31
C SER A 267 -9.75 -21.23 -9.68
N ARG A 268 -9.99 -20.26 -10.58
CA ARG A 268 -9.45 -20.29 -11.94
C ARG A 268 -8.02 -19.80 -12.02
N GLY A 269 -7.56 -18.98 -11.08
CA GLY A 269 -6.24 -18.33 -11.14
C GLY A 269 -5.99 -17.53 -12.43
N MET A 270 -4.73 -17.21 -12.70
CA MET A 270 -4.29 -16.60 -13.97
C MET A 270 -3.25 -17.46 -14.69
N ARG A 271 -2.20 -17.90 -13.98
CA ARG A 271 -1.08 -18.67 -14.57
C ARG A 271 -0.60 -19.83 -13.71
N THR A 272 -1.18 -20.07 -12.54
CA THR A 272 -0.74 -21.07 -11.58
C THR A 272 -1.90 -21.73 -10.83
N VAL A 273 -1.73 -23.01 -10.50
CA VAL A 273 -2.62 -23.77 -9.60
C VAL A 273 -2.07 -23.89 -8.19
N GLN A 274 -0.79 -23.56 -7.95
CA GLN A 274 -0.13 -23.69 -6.65
C GLN A 274 -0.52 -22.55 -5.69
N ASN A 275 -1.81 -22.47 -5.35
CA ASN A 275 -2.35 -21.46 -4.45
C ASN A 275 -2.37 -21.97 -3.01
N ASP A 276 -1.73 -21.24 -2.11
CA ASP A 276 -1.87 -21.41 -0.66
C ASP A 276 -2.69 -20.24 -0.11
N PHE A 277 -3.99 -20.33 -0.36
CA PHE A 277 -4.96 -19.32 0.02
C PHE A 277 -5.78 -19.81 1.17
N LYS A 278 -5.81 -19.03 2.25
CA LYS A 278 -6.45 -19.44 3.48
C LYS A 278 -7.16 -18.31 4.19
N GLU A 279 -8.20 -18.64 4.96
CA GLU A 279 -8.84 -17.73 5.90
C GLU A 279 -8.94 -18.32 7.31
N TYR A 280 -9.08 -17.44 8.30
CA TYR A 280 -9.38 -17.78 9.69
C TYR A 280 -10.10 -16.64 10.40
N GLY A 281 -11.18 -16.95 11.12
CA GLY A 281 -11.89 -16.01 11.97
C GLY A 281 -12.50 -14.82 11.22
N THR A 282 -12.95 -15.04 9.98
CA THR A 282 -13.72 -14.07 9.20
C THR A 282 -15.01 -13.75 9.95
N MET A 283 -15.28 -12.47 10.16
CA MET A 283 -16.43 -11.99 10.93
C MET A 283 -17.40 -11.24 10.03
N ASP A 284 -18.69 -11.23 10.38
CA ASP A 284 -19.62 -10.25 9.86
C ASP A 284 -19.51 -8.89 10.60
N ALA A 285 -20.28 -7.89 10.16
CA ALA A 285 -20.30 -6.56 10.76
C ALA A 285 -20.77 -6.53 12.23
N GLN A 286 -21.39 -7.60 12.72
CA GLN A 286 -21.82 -7.74 14.12
C GLN A 286 -20.75 -8.44 14.98
N GLY A 287 -19.61 -8.83 14.39
CA GLY A 287 -18.53 -9.53 15.07
C GLY A 287 -18.76 -11.03 15.25
N ARG A 288 -19.75 -11.62 14.56
CA ARG A 288 -19.96 -13.08 14.57
C ARG A 288 -18.98 -13.74 13.62
N ASP A 289 -18.32 -14.80 14.07
CA ASP A 289 -17.48 -15.63 13.22
C ASP A 289 -18.35 -16.38 12.19
N ILE A 290 -18.03 -16.18 10.92
CA ILE A 290 -18.69 -16.77 9.75
C ILE A 290 -17.72 -17.60 8.90
N THR A 291 -16.53 -17.89 9.42
CA THR A 291 -15.59 -18.82 8.80
C THR A 291 -16.23 -20.22 8.72
N PRO A 292 -16.30 -20.84 7.54
CA PRO A 292 -16.74 -22.22 7.41
C PRO A 292 -15.86 -23.17 8.23
N GLN A 293 -16.41 -24.28 8.73
CA GLN A 293 -15.59 -25.30 9.40
C GLN A 293 -14.56 -25.94 8.45
N THR A 294 -14.89 -26.03 7.17
CA THR A 294 -14.05 -26.56 6.08
C THR A 294 -14.49 -25.89 4.78
N ASN A 295 -13.55 -25.69 3.87
CA ASN A 295 -13.83 -25.22 2.53
C ASN A 295 -12.71 -25.67 1.58
N VAL A 296 -12.92 -26.83 0.94
CA VAL A 296 -11.96 -27.37 -0.03
C VAL A 296 -12.21 -26.77 -1.42
N VAL A 297 -11.26 -25.97 -1.90
CA VAL A 297 -11.32 -25.33 -3.22
C VAL A 297 -10.36 -26.05 -4.17
N THR A 298 -10.85 -26.45 -5.34
CA THR A 298 -10.00 -27.03 -6.39
C THR A 298 -9.55 -25.96 -7.37
N PHE A 299 -8.32 -25.48 -7.20
CA PHE A 299 -7.70 -24.54 -8.12
C PHE A 299 -7.36 -25.21 -9.44
N THR A 300 -7.77 -24.61 -10.56
CA THR A 300 -7.68 -25.23 -11.89
C THR A 300 -7.14 -24.26 -12.93
N ILE A 301 -6.07 -24.65 -13.62
CA ILE A 301 -5.55 -23.98 -14.81
C ILE A 301 -5.37 -25.05 -15.89
N LYS A 302 -6.11 -24.92 -16.99
CA LYS A 302 -6.15 -25.94 -18.05
C LYS A 302 -6.51 -27.31 -17.43
N GLU A 303 -5.64 -28.31 -17.56
CA GLU A 303 -5.83 -29.67 -17.03
C GLU A 303 -5.29 -29.84 -15.60
N GLN A 304 -4.47 -28.91 -15.11
CA GLN A 304 -3.89 -28.99 -13.77
C GLN A 304 -4.95 -28.66 -12.74
N LYS A 305 -5.01 -29.46 -11.67
CA LYS A 305 -5.94 -29.31 -10.55
C LYS A 305 -5.18 -29.42 -9.24
N ASN A 306 -5.52 -28.57 -8.28
CA ASN A 306 -4.95 -28.59 -6.94
C ASN A 306 -6.07 -28.35 -5.90
N PRO A 307 -6.61 -29.41 -5.26
CA PRO A 307 -7.55 -29.26 -4.17
C PRO A 307 -6.82 -28.79 -2.90
N VAL A 308 -7.33 -27.74 -2.27
CA VAL A 308 -6.74 -27.12 -1.07
C VAL A 308 -7.83 -26.85 -0.05
N GLU A 309 -7.65 -27.32 1.18
CA GLU A 309 -8.42 -26.85 2.34
C GLU A 309 -8.10 -25.38 2.57
N THR A 310 -9.09 -24.49 2.49
CA THR A 310 -8.86 -23.04 2.59
C THR A 310 -9.09 -22.48 3.98
N ILE A 311 -9.47 -23.31 4.96
CA ILE A 311 -9.66 -22.88 6.35
C ILE A 311 -8.44 -23.28 7.18
N LEU A 312 -7.83 -22.31 7.88
CA LEU A 312 -6.78 -22.63 8.86
C LEU A 312 -7.38 -23.16 10.16
N THR A 313 -6.62 -24.01 10.84
CA THR A 313 -6.81 -24.28 12.27
C THR A 313 -6.34 -23.10 13.12
N ALA A 314 -6.79 -23.03 14.37
CA ALA A 314 -6.34 -22.01 15.32
C ALA A 314 -4.80 -22.03 15.52
N ASP A 315 -4.20 -23.21 15.59
CA ASP A 315 -2.75 -23.39 15.77
C ASP A 315 -1.96 -22.93 14.55
N GLU A 316 -2.49 -23.11 13.34
CA GLU A 316 -1.89 -22.59 12.12
C GLU A 316 -2.03 -21.06 12.04
N ALA A 317 -3.20 -20.52 12.34
CA ALA A 317 -3.45 -19.08 12.35
C ALA A 317 -2.50 -18.33 13.31
N GLN A 318 -2.20 -18.90 14.49
CA GLN A 318 -1.25 -18.33 15.45
C GLN A 318 0.20 -18.25 14.93
N ARG A 319 0.55 -18.96 13.86
CA ARG A 319 1.90 -18.90 13.27
C ARG A 319 2.13 -17.63 12.45
N TYR A 320 1.07 -16.96 12.00
CA TYR A 320 1.16 -15.72 11.26
C TYR A 320 1.34 -14.56 12.23
N THR A 321 2.61 -14.21 12.47
CA THR A 321 2.98 -13.09 13.35
C THR A 321 3.95 -12.18 12.62
N GLN A 322 3.88 -10.87 12.89
CA GLN A 322 4.81 -9.91 12.29
C GLN A 322 6.28 -10.29 12.54
N LYS A 323 6.63 -10.88 13.71
CA LYS A 323 8.01 -11.33 13.99
C LYS A 323 8.47 -12.45 13.06
N ARG A 324 7.60 -13.40 12.70
CA ARG A 324 7.94 -14.49 11.78
C ARG A 324 8.01 -14.03 10.33
N VAL A 325 7.12 -13.10 9.95
CA VAL A 325 7.07 -12.56 8.59
C VAL A 325 8.23 -11.60 8.33
N PHE A 326 8.51 -10.70 9.26
CA PHE A 326 9.50 -9.63 9.08
C PHE A 326 10.86 -9.87 9.74
N GLY A 327 10.99 -10.94 10.53
CA GLY A 327 12.23 -11.23 11.24
C GLY A 327 12.57 -10.09 12.20
N ASP A 328 13.70 -9.42 11.98
CA ASP A 328 14.16 -8.33 12.86
C ASP A 328 13.56 -6.96 12.54
N TRP A 329 12.98 -6.80 11.35
CA TRP A 329 12.28 -5.57 11.00
C TRP A 329 10.97 -5.45 11.77
N GLN A 330 10.79 -4.34 12.47
CA GLN A 330 9.69 -4.11 13.40
C GLN A 330 8.92 -2.84 12.99
N PRO A 331 8.01 -2.93 11.99
CA PRO A 331 7.39 -1.75 11.38
C PRO A 331 6.57 -0.91 12.37
N GLU A 332 5.87 -1.54 13.32
CA GLU A 332 5.15 -0.82 14.39
C GLU A 332 6.07 0.04 15.27
N LYS A 333 7.32 -0.39 15.50
CA LYS A 333 8.31 0.43 16.21
C LYS A 333 8.82 1.57 15.33
N VAL A 334 8.97 1.35 14.03
CA VAL A 334 9.34 2.39 13.06
C VAL A 334 8.26 3.47 13.05
N ILE A 335 6.98 3.10 12.93
CA ILE A 335 5.84 4.04 12.98
C ILE A 335 5.90 4.93 14.23
N ARG A 336 5.98 4.34 15.43
CA ARG A 336 6.03 5.11 16.69
C ARG A 336 7.21 6.08 16.73
N LYS A 337 8.38 5.69 16.20
CA LYS A 337 9.57 6.55 16.15
C LYS A 337 9.40 7.69 15.14
N THR A 338 8.92 7.39 13.94
CA THR A 338 8.69 8.35 12.86
C THR A 338 7.64 9.39 13.29
N GLU A 339 6.50 8.97 13.84
CA GLU A 339 5.44 9.88 14.33
C GLU A 339 5.95 10.81 15.43
N LYS A 340 6.72 10.28 16.40
CA LYS A 340 7.32 11.10 17.46
C LYS A 340 8.30 12.14 16.89
N LYS A 341 9.10 11.77 15.88
CA LYS A 341 10.04 12.69 15.22
C LYS A 341 9.29 13.74 14.39
N ALA A 342 8.29 13.34 13.62
CA ALA A 342 7.44 14.22 12.82
C ALA A 342 6.71 15.25 13.70
N ALA A 343 6.08 14.84 14.80
CA ALA A 343 5.41 15.74 15.74
C ALA A 343 6.37 16.79 16.34
N LYS A 344 7.61 16.37 16.66
CA LYS A 344 8.65 17.29 17.16
C LYS A 344 9.09 18.30 16.10
N ILE A 345 9.19 17.88 14.83
CA ILE A 345 9.50 18.76 13.70
C ILE A 345 8.36 19.78 13.52
N MET A 346 7.12 19.32 13.43
CA MET A 346 5.94 20.19 13.24
C MET A 346 5.80 21.23 14.36
N LYS A 347 5.99 20.83 15.63
CA LYS A 347 5.95 21.77 16.77
C LYS A 347 6.99 22.89 16.65
N ARG A 348 8.17 22.61 16.10
CA ARG A 348 9.25 23.59 15.92
C ARG A 348 9.02 24.53 14.73
N LEU A 349 8.32 24.06 13.69
CA LEU A 349 7.97 24.90 12.53
C LEU A 349 6.88 25.94 12.85
N LEU A 350 6.13 25.74 13.94
CA LEU A 350 5.09 26.65 14.42
C LEU A 350 5.58 27.65 15.48
N GLN A 351 6.84 27.55 15.91
CA GLN A 351 7.53 28.48 16.82
C GLN A 351 8.39 29.44 16.02
#